data_AF-A0A534XJX9-F1
#
_entry.id   AF-A0A534XJX9-F1
#
_cell.length_a   1.000
_cell.length_b   1.000
_cell.length_c   1.000
_cell.angle_alpha   90.00
_cell.angle_beta   90.00
_cell.angle_gamma   90.00
#
_symmetry.space_group_name_H-M   'P 1'
#
loop_
_entity.id
_entity.type
_entity.pdbx_description
1 polymer ?
#
loop_
_entity_poly.entity_id
_entity_poly.type
_entity_poly.pdbx_seq_one_letter_code
_entity_poly.pdbx_strand_id
1 'polypeptide(L)'
;MGGTSTPPMQGFEAIAPTIMYRWSVERDVWVSPSEVEQARVYLERVGVVTSPLPDGRFAIGGSTAAAFEAARLVLLGLRHLHATRTGRRPA
;
A
#
# COMPACT_ATOMS: atom_id res chain seq x y z
N MET A 1 4.04 31.07 -16.23
CA MET A 1 4.95 29.95 -15.94
C MET A 1 4.31 29.10 -14.88
N GLY A 2 3.66 27.99 -15.26
CA GLY A 2 2.99 27.09 -14.32
C GLY A 2 4.03 26.22 -13.64
N GLY A 3 4.23 26.41 -12.34
CA GLY A 3 5.00 25.47 -11.54
C GLY A 3 4.25 24.15 -11.50
N THR A 4 4.78 23.12 -12.17
CA THR A 4 4.37 21.74 -11.90
C THR A 4 4.91 21.41 -10.53
N SER A 5 4.18 21.80 -9.49
CA SER A 5 4.35 21.25 -8.14
C SER A 5 4.04 19.77 -8.26
N THR A 6 5.07 18.95 -8.50
CA THR A 6 5.01 17.52 -8.20
C THR A 6 4.53 17.46 -6.75
N PRO A 7 3.31 16.99 -6.46
CA PRO A 7 2.89 16.88 -5.08
C PRO A 7 3.97 16.08 -4.36
N PRO A 8 4.41 16.48 -3.15
CA PRO A 8 5.38 15.70 -2.40
C PRO A 8 4.85 14.27 -2.40
N MET A 9 5.65 13.31 -2.87
CA MET A 9 5.25 11.93 -3.11
C MET A 9 4.51 11.43 -1.87
N GLN A 10 3.18 11.52 -1.89
CA GLN A 10 2.40 11.44 -0.67
C GLN A 10 2.61 10.03 -0.14
N GLY A 11 2.97 9.89 1.14
CA GLY A 11 3.15 8.57 1.73
C GLY A 11 1.89 7.73 1.56
N PHE A 12 2.03 6.41 1.58
CA PHE A 12 0.90 5.49 1.49
C PHE A 12 -0.22 5.85 2.49
N GLU A 13 0.15 6.39 3.65
CA GLU A 13 -0.74 6.83 4.70
C GLU A 13 -1.70 7.95 4.29
N ALA A 14 -1.26 8.84 3.39
CA ALA A 14 -2.03 9.99 2.92
C ALA A 14 -3.06 9.58 1.85
N ILE A 15 -2.75 8.58 1.03
CA ILE A 15 -3.65 8.07 -0.02
C ILE A 15 -4.55 6.93 0.46
N ALA A 16 -4.21 6.29 1.58
CA ALA A 16 -4.98 5.20 2.16
C ALA A 16 -6.48 5.50 2.34
N PRO A 17 -6.93 6.70 2.79
CA PRO A 17 -8.34 7.02 2.88
C PRO A 17 -9.07 6.95 1.52
N THR A 18 -8.43 7.44 0.46
CA THR A 18 -8.99 7.42 -0.90
C THR A 18 -9.12 5.98 -1.42
N ILE A 19 -8.10 5.15 -1.21
CA ILE A 19 -8.14 3.72 -1.58
C ILE A 19 -9.26 3.02 -0.81
N MET A 20 -9.34 3.22 0.51
CA MET A 20 -10.38 2.61 1.35
C MET A 20 -11.78 3.05 0.93
N TYR A 21 -11.98 4.32 0.61
CA TYR A 21 -13.26 4.82 0.11
C TYR A 21 -13.66 4.13 -1.20
N ARG A 22 -12.76 4.11 -2.20
CA ARG A 22 -12.99 3.45 -3.49
C ARG A 22 -13.37 1.98 -3.34
N TRP A 23 -12.63 1.24 -2.51
CA TRP A 23 -12.88 -0.19 -2.30
C TRP A 23 -14.17 -0.49 -1.54
N SER A 24 -14.50 0.34 -0.55
CA SER A 24 -15.65 0.09 0.34
C SER A 24 -16.96 0.63 -0.21
N VAL A 25 -16.94 1.85 -0.77
CA VAL A 25 -18.12 2.57 -1.24
C VAL A 25 -18.34 2.33 -2.73
N GLU A 26 -17.32 2.56 -3.56
CA GLU A 26 -17.43 2.43 -5.02
C GLU A 26 -17.34 0.97 -5.49
N ARG A 27 -16.93 0.06 -4.58
CA ARG A 27 -16.74 -1.38 -4.84
C ARG A 27 -15.73 -1.68 -5.95
N ASP A 28 -14.86 -0.70 -6.25
CA ASP A 28 -13.79 -0.81 -7.23
C ASP A 28 -12.48 -1.13 -6.50
N VAL A 29 -11.90 -2.29 -6.80
CA VAL A 29 -10.64 -2.77 -6.18
C VAL A 29 -9.42 -2.54 -7.06
N TRP A 30 -9.56 -1.77 -8.12
CA TRP A 30 -8.45 -1.39 -8.98
C TRP A 30 -7.38 -0.63 -8.17
N VAL A 31 -6.12 -0.86 -8.54
CA VAL A 31 -4.94 -0.19 -7.98
C VAL A 31 -4.03 0.28 -9.10
N SER A 32 -3.52 1.50 -8.95
CA SER A 32 -2.53 2.07 -9.85
C SER A 32 -1.11 1.57 -9.51
N PRO A 33 -0.17 1.57 -10.47
CA PRO A 33 1.23 1.26 -10.19
C PRO A 33 1.86 2.12 -9.08
N SER A 34 1.47 3.39 -8.98
CA SER A 34 1.96 4.29 -7.92
C SER A 34 1.46 3.89 -6.54
N GLU A 35 0.17 3.53 -6.41
CA GLU A 35 -0.42 3.06 -5.15
C GLU A 35 0.26 1.78 -4.66
N VAL A 36 0.60 0.87 -5.60
CA VAL A 36 1.37 -0.34 -5.31
C VAL A 36 2.76 0.01 -4.79
N GLU A 37 3.49 0.89 -5.47
CA GLU A 37 4.84 1.27 -5.05
C GLU A 37 4.86 1.97 -3.69
N GLN A 38 3.90 2.86 -3.45
CA GLN A 38 3.74 3.52 -2.15
C GLN A 38 3.44 2.50 -1.05
N ALA A 39 2.58 1.51 -1.31
CA ALA A 39 2.32 0.42 -0.36
C ALA A 39 3.58 -0.41 -0.07
N ARG A 40 4.40 -0.70 -1.08
CA ARG A 40 5.67 -1.42 -0.92
C ARG A 40 6.67 -0.66 -0.06
N VAL A 41 6.87 0.62 -0.35
CA VAL A 41 7.74 1.50 0.44
C VAL A 41 7.24 1.60 1.89
N TYR A 42 5.93 1.68 2.10
CA TYR A 42 5.36 1.67 3.44
C TYR A 42 5.58 0.33 4.16
N LEU A 43 5.31 -0.79 3.50
CA LEU A 43 5.51 -2.13 4.04
C LEU A 43 6.97 -2.36 4.46
N GLU A 44 7.93 -1.94 3.63
CA GLU A 44 9.35 -2.01 3.95
C GLU A 44 9.69 -1.21 5.22
N ARG A 45 9.16 0.02 5.36
CA ARG A 45 9.35 0.85 6.56
C ARG A 45 8.81 0.20 7.84
N VAL A 46 7.75 -0.60 7.75
CA VAL A 46 7.19 -1.34 8.89
C VAL A 46 7.78 -2.75 9.02
N GLY A 47 8.88 -3.05 8.31
CA GLY A 47 9.64 -4.29 8.43
C GLY A 47 9.14 -5.45 7.56
N VAL A 48 8.24 -5.20 6.61
CA VAL A 48 7.70 -6.20 5.68
C VAL A 48 8.38 -6.05 4.31
N VAL A 49 9.34 -6.91 4.03
CA VAL A 49 10.07 -6.91 2.75
C VAL A 49 9.19 -7.50 1.65
N THR A 50 9.14 -6.82 0.50
CA THR A 50 8.36 -7.26 -0.68
C THR A 50 9.24 -7.32 -1.93
N SER A 51 9.10 -8.37 -2.73
CA SER A 51 9.89 -8.56 -3.95
C SER A 51 8.97 -8.82 -5.15
N PRO A 52 9.12 -8.08 -6.26
CA PRO A 52 8.32 -8.33 -7.46
C PRO A 52 8.69 -9.66 -8.10
N LEU A 53 7.70 -10.35 -8.67
CA LEU A 53 7.83 -11.60 -9.39
C LEU A 53 7.61 -11.39 -10.89
N PRO A 54 8.14 -12.27 -11.76
CA PRO A 54 7.97 -12.15 -13.22
C PRO A 54 6.52 -12.23 -13.71
N ASP A 55 5.62 -12.80 -12.91
CA ASP A 55 4.19 -12.92 -13.19
C ASP A 55 3.38 -11.67 -12.79
N GLY A 56 4.04 -10.60 -12.33
CA GLY A 56 3.40 -9.37 -11.88
C GLY A 56 2.88 -9.42 -10.44
N ARG A 57 3.13 -10.50 -9.71
CA ARG A 57 2.83 -10.62 -8.28
C ARG A 57 4.01 -10.18 -7.40
N PHE A 58 3.82 -10.24 -6.09
CA PHE A 58 4.82 -9.87 -5.09
C PHE A 58 5.00 -10.98 -4.06
N ALA A 59 6.24 -11.40 -3.81
CA ALA A 59 6.61 -12.26 -2.68
C ALA A 59 6.79 -11.41 -1.42
N ILE A 60 6.48 -11.99 -0.25
CA ILE A 60 6.65 -11.36 1.07
C ILE A 60 7.74 -12.09 1.85
N GLY A 61 8.68 -11.35 2.46
CA GLY A 61 9.74 -11.92 3.31
C GLY A 61 10.67 -12.90 2.58
N GLY A 62 10.82 -12.76 1.26
CA GLY A 62 11.65 -13.66 0.45
C GLY A 62 11.06 -15.06 0.24
N SER A 63 9.85 -15.34 0.73
CA SER A 63 9.14 -16.59 0.49
C SER A 63 8.14 -16.45 -0.65
N THR A 64 8.29 -17.28 -1.69
CA THR A 64 7.35 -17.36 -2.82
C THR A 64 6.11 -18.20 -2.51
N ALA A 65 6.07 -18.86 -1.34
CA ALA A 65 4.95 -19.70 -0.93
C ALA A 65 3.63 -18.91 -0.74
N ALA A 66 3.74 -17.58 -0.59
CA ALA A 66 2.59 -16.67 -0.57
C ALA A 66 2.87 -15.47 -1.48
N ALA A 67 2.64 -15.64 -2.79
CA ALA A 67 2.65 -14.53 -3.74
C ALA A 67 1.34 -13.73 -3.64
N PHE A 68 1.45 -12.40 -3.62
CA PHE A 68 0.36 -11.46 -3.52
C PHE A 68 0.15 -10.73 -4.84
N GLU A 69 -1.08 -10.65 -5.30
CA GLU A 69 -1.46 -9.72 -6.35
C GLU A 69 -1.40 -8.27 -5.84
N ALA A 70 -1.29 -7.31 -6.76
CA ALA A 70 -1.16 -5.88 -6.46
C ALA A 70 -2.22 -5.38 -5.46
N ALA A 71 -3.50 -5.71 -5.68
CA ALA A 71 -4.57 -5.32 -4.76
C ALA A 71 -4.42 -5.96 -3.38
N ARG A 72 -4.00 -7.24 -3.29
CA ARG A 72 -3.78 -7.90 -2.00
C ARG A 72 -2.59 -7.31 -1.25
N LEU A 73 -1.54 -6.86 -1.96
CA LEU A 73 -0.41 -6.17 -1.36
C LEU A 73 -0.81 -4.81 -0.78
N VAL A 74 -1.61 -4.02 -1.52
CA VAL A 74 -2.17 -2.75 -1.03
C VAL A 74 -3.06 -2.99 0.19
N LEU A 75 -3.89 -4.04 0.18
CA LEU A 75 -4.72 -4.42 1.33
C LEU A 75 -3.87 -4.74 2.57
N LEU A 76 -2.76 -5.45 2.39
CA LEU A 76 -1.81 -5.73 3.48
C LEU A 76 -1.26 -4.43 4.07
N GLY A 77 -0.84 -3.48 3.22
CA GLY A 77 -0.43 -2.14 3.66
C GLY A 77 -1.51 -1.44 4.48
N LEU A 78 -2.76 -1.44 3.99
CA LEU A 78 -3.90 -0.83 4.70
C LEU A 78 -4.13 -1.48 6.07
N ARG A 79 -4.00 -2.81 6.18
CA ARG A 79 -4.15 -3.54 7.43
C ARG A 79 -3.07 -3.18 8.44
N HIS A 80 -1.81 -3.06 8.01
CA HIS A 80 -0.71 -2.59 8.87
C HIS A 80 -0.94 -1.15 9.34
N LEU A 81 -1.36 -0.27 8.43
CA LEU A 81 -1.70 1.10 8.76
C LEU A 81 -2.87 1.21 9.75
N HIS A 82 -3.89 0.36 9.59
CA HIS A 82 -4.99 0.28 10.53
C HIS A 82 -4.52 -0.21 11.91
N ALA A 83 -3.74 -1.29 11.96
CA ALA A 83 -3.23 -1.86 13.21
C ALA A 83 -2.35 -0.86 13.99
N THR A 84 -1.50 -0.09 13.31
CA THR A 84 -0.68 0.96 13.95
C THR A 84 -1.51 2.10 14.52
N ARG A 85 -2.62 2.48 13.86
CA ARG A 85 -3.56 3.49 14.38
C ARG A 85 -4.34 2.97 15.59
N THR A 86 -4.75 1.70 15.59
CA THR A 86 -5.47 1.09 16.72
C THR A 86 -4.55 0.83 17.93
N GLY A 87 -3.28 0.49 17.69
CA GLY A 87 -2.28 0.27 18.75
C GLY A 87 -1.76 1.54 19.42
N ARG A 88 -2.04 2.72 18.84
CA ARG A 88 -1.59 4.03 19.35
C ARG A 88 -2.74 4.78 20.02
N ARG A 89 -3.27 4.21 21.10
CA ARG A 89 -4.10 4.94 22.07
C ARG A 89 -3.47 4.80 23.47
N PRO A 90 -2.48 5.63 23.83
CA PRO A 90 -2.24 5.92 25.23
C PRO A 90 -3.42 6.75 25.75
N ALA A 91 -3.87 6.41 26.96
CA ALA A 91 -4.81 7.21 27.74
C ALA A 91 -4.22 8.60 28.05
#